data_AF-A0A971NX60-F1
#
_entry.id   AF-A0A971NX60-F1
#
_cell.length_a   1.000
_cell.length_b   1.000
_cell.length_c   1.000
_cell.angle_alpha   90.00
_cell.angle_beta   90.00
_cell.angle_gamma   90.00
#
_symmetry.space_group_name_H-M   'P 1'
#
loop_
_entity.id
_entity.type
_entity.pdbx_description
1 polymer ?
#
loop_
_entity_poly.entity_id
_entity_poly.type
_entity_poly.pdbx_seq_one_letter_code
_entity_poly.pdbx_strand_id
1 'polypeptide(L)'
;MKTISRTVLCLLLFSILLAAASCTQGEDGDETTPVKSDSSQTIDTTTGEEAATDPNGYILDNLPADLDLGGATYNILYWSDSEHTEFYVDGITGEPVDDAIFNRNITVESRLSCKLNFIGERGDTNNINNFVAKVQNVINSGDKSYQIIGTYSRTAATLAVKGMLQNLLGLEYLDLEAPWWPDSLIDEATINDKLFFVSGDISTNMLHMMYA
;
A
#
# COMPACT_ATOMS: atom_id res chain seq x y z
N MET A 1 39.92 10.48 50.76
CA MET A 1 40.51 11.82 50.56
C MET A 1 41.46 11.78 49.38
N LYS A 2 41.02 12.22 48.20
CA LYS A 2 41.87 12.67 47.08
C LYS A 2 41.09 13.77 46.36
N THR A 3 41.71 14.95 46.30
CA THR A 3 41.17 16.22 45.84
C THR A 3 41.02 16.23 44.33
N ILE A 4 39.77 16.20 43.83
CA ILE A 4 39.48 16.54 42.44
C ILE A 4 39.42 18.07 42.36
N SER A 5 40.44 18.61 41.71
CA SER A 5 40.73 20.02 41.54
C SER A 5 39.71 20.72 40.65
N ARG A 6 39.47 21.99 40.96
CA ARG A 6 38.43 22.93 40.49
C ARG A 6 38.59 23.36 39.01
N THR A 7 39.17 22.50 38.17
CA THR A 7 39.58 22.85 36.80
C THR A 7 38.59 22.40 35.72
N VAL A 8 37.58 21.61 36.05
CA VAL A 8 36.56 21.12 35.09
C VAL A 8 35.31 22.02 35.05
N LEU A 9 35.11 22.87 36.07
CA LEU A 9 33.94 23.77 36.15
C LEU A 9 34.14 25.09 35.36
N CYS A 10 35.37 25.42 34.95
CA CYS A 10 35.68 26.65 34.20
C CYS A 10 35.65 26.49 32.67
N LEU A 11 35.52 25.28 32.15
CA LEU A 11 35.49 24.99 30.70
C LEU A 11 34.07 24.94 30.11
N LEU A 12 33.03 24.98 30.96
CA LEU A 12 31.62 24.96 30.56
C LEU A 12 30.96 26.35 30.51
N LEU A 13 31.70 27.43 30.80
CA LEU A 13 31.20 28.81 30.84
C LEU A 13 31.72 29.70 29.69
N PHE A 14 32.50 29.17 28.76
CA PHE A 14 33.13 29.95 27.67
C PHE A 14 32.48 29.76 26.29
N SER A 15 31.41 28.99 26.18
CA SER A 15 30.76 28.63 24.90
C SER A 15 29.46 29.41 24.58
N ILE A 16 29.10 30.44 25.36
CA ILE A 16 27.83 31.19 25.21
C ILE A 16 28.03 32.64 24.69
N LEU A 17 29.17 32.98 24.06
CA LEU A 17 29.50 34.38 23.75
C LEU A 17 29.93 34.71 22.30
N LEU A 18 29.47 33.95 21.29
CA LEU A 18 29.68 34.31 19.87
C LEU A 18 28.40 34.38 19.02
N ALA A 19 27.32 34.90 19.61
CA ALA A 19 26.23 35.49 18.83
C ALA A 19 26.31 37.02 18.90
N ALA A 20 26.21 37.65 17.72
CA ALA A 20 26.12 39.09 17.45
C ALA A 20 27.43 39.88 17.31
N ALA A 21 27.88 40.06 16.06
CA ALA A 21 28.30 41.35 15.50
C ALA A 21 28.59 41.22 13.99
N SER A 22 27.60 41.50 13.14
CA SER A 22 27.88 42.17 11.87
C SER A 22 26.90 43.33 11.72
N CYS A 23 27.48 44.46 11.35
CA CYS A 23 26.98 45.79 11.63
C CYS A 23 25.84 46.23 10.72
N THR A 24 24.99 47.03 11.36
CA THR A 24 24.00 47.96 10.84
C THR A 24 24.55 49.01 9.88
N GLN A 25 23.73 49.41 8.91
CA GLN A 25 23.53 50.82 8.56
C GLN A 25 22.05 51.05 8.18
N GLY A 26 21.38 51.98 8.90
CA GLY A 26 19.96 52.35 8.76
C GLY A 26 19.69 53.18 7.49
N GLU A 27 18.48 53.69 7.22
CA GLU A 27 17.29 54.02 8.03
C GLU A 27 16.01 53.93 7.17
N ASP A 28 14.88 53.74 7.86
CA ASP A 28 13.48 54.14 7.59
C ASP A 28 12.80 53.97 6.21
N GLY A 29 11.59 53.38 6.27
CA GLY A 29 10.56 53.59 5.25
C GLY A 29 9.59 52.41 5.08
N ASP A 30 8.50 52.44 5.83
CA ASP A 30 7.27 51.68 5.62
C ASP A 30 6.66 51.96 4.22
N GLU A 31 6.31 50.92 3.45
CA GLU A 31 5.04 50.79 2.71
C GLU A 31 5.02 49.59 1.75
N THR A 32 3.89 48.90 1.79
CA THR A 32 3.38 47.84 0.90
C THR A 32 3.29 48.21 -0.57
N THR A 33 3.72 47.34 -1.49
CA THR A 33 3.05 47.06 -2.79
C THR A 33 3.60 45.77 -3.44
N PRO A 34 2.79 45.01 -4.21
CA PRO A 34 3.08 43.63 -4.60
C PRO A 34 3.85 43.55 -5.93
N VAL A 35 4.80 42.61 -6.03
CA VAL A 35 5.49 42.29 -7.28
C VAL A 35 4.80 41.13 -7.98
N LYS A 36 4.26 41.46 -9.15
CA LYS A 36 3.80 40.56 -10.20
C LYS A 36 5.05 39.97 -10.88
N SER A 37 5.22 38.65 -10.85
CA SER A 37 6.19 37.95 -11.70
C SER A 37 5.46 37.08 -12.69
N ASP A 38 5.54 37.52 -13.95
CA ASP A 38 5.24 36.77 -15.15
C ASP A 38 6.41 35.81 -15.41
N SER A 39 6.12 34.51 -15.43
CA SER A 39 7.01 33.47 -15.93
C SER A 39 6.16 32.48 -16.71
N SER A 40 6.01 32.77 -17.99
CA SER A 40 5.59 31.84 -19.05
C SER A 40 6.39 30.54 -18.98
N GLN A 41 5.77 29.47 -18.47
CA GLN A 41 6.10 28.10 -18.86
C GLN A 41 5.01 27.60 -19.81
N THR A 42 5.42 27.33 -21.04
CA THR A 42 4.72 26.48 -22.00
C THR A 42 4.46 25.13 -21.35
N ILE A 43 3.20 24.88 -20.99
CA ILE A 43 2.72 23.54 -20.68
C ILE A 43 2.44 22.86 -22.01
N ASP A 44 3.30 21.89 -22.31
CA ASP A 44 3.07 20.89 -23.34
C ASP A 44 1.75 20.19 -22.98
N THR A 45 0.70 20.48 -23.74
CA THR A 45 -0.61 19.88 -23.53
C THR A 45 -0.58 18.50 -24.16
N THR A 46 0.03 17.54 -23.48
CA THR A 46 -0.35 16.14 -23.67
C THR A 46 -1.81 16.08 -23.29
N THR A 47 -2.68 15.91 -24.27
CA THR A 47 -4.11 15.64 -24.07
C THR A 47 -4.22 14.27 -23.44
N GLY A 48 -3.97 14.20 -22.13
CA GLY A 48 -4.32 13.07 -21.29
C GLY A 48 -5.81 13.16 -21.01
N GLU A 49 -6.54 12.15 -21.43
CA GLU A 49 -7.92 11.96 -21.01
C GLU A 49 -7.90 11.89 -19.47
N GLU A 50 -8.54 12.86 -18.82
CA GLU A 50 -8.57 12.95 -17.36
C GLU A 50 -9.25 11.68 -16.83
N ALA A 51 -8.56 10.90 -16.00
CA ALA A 51 -9.08 9.62 -15.52
C ALA A 51 -10.43 9.86 -14.82
N ALA A 52 -11.44 9.06 -15.19
CA ALA A 52 -12.77 9.20 -14.61
C ALA A 52 -12.71 8.92 -13.10
N THR A 53 -13.36 9.77 -12.30
CA THR A 53 -13.42 9.61 -10.85
C THR A 53 -14.84 9.40 -10.35
N ASP A 54 -14.97 8.75 -9.20
CA ASP A 54 -16.23 8.66 -8.45
C ASP A 54 -16.59 10.01 -7.78
N PRO A 55 -17.77 10.15 -7.15
CA PRO A 55 -18.17 11.37 -6.45
C PRO A 55 -17.26 11.79 -5.28
N ASN A 56 -16.40 10.89 -4.79
CA ASN A 56 -15.44 11.14 -3.72
C ASN A 56 -14.05 11.50 -4.27
N GLY A 57 -13.86 11.51 -5.59
CA GLY A 57 -12.59 11.82 -6.26
C GLY A 57 -11.65 10.63 -6.44
N TYR A 58 -12.10 9.40 -6.21
CA TYR A 58 -11.29 8.20 -6.47
C TYR A 58 -11.34 7.82 -7.94
N ILE A 59 -10.18 7.49 -8.52
CA ILE A 59 -10.06 7.00 -9.89
C ILE A 59 -10.84 5.69 -10.03
N LEU A 60 -11.67 5.60 -11.07
CA LEU A 60 -12.45 4.40 -11.39
C LEU A 60 -11.54 3.34 -12.03
N ASP A 61 -11.82 2.06 -11.75
CA ASP A 61 -11.22 0.98 -12.53
C ASP A 61 -11.75 0.93 -13.96
N ASN A 62 -11.03 0.18 -14.80
CA ASN A 62 -11.31 0.04 -16.23
C ASN A 62 -12.02 -1.28 -16.58
N LEU A 63 -12.65 -1.95 -15.61
CA LEU A 63 -13.41 -3.17 -15.91
C LEU A 63 -14.62 -2.84 -16.79
N PRO A 64 -14.99 -3.73 -17.74
CA PRO A 64 -16.21 -3.56 -18.52
C PRO A 64 -17.43 -3.34 -17.62
N ALA A 65 -18.27 -2.36 -17.96
CA ALA A 65 -19.42 -2.00 -17.14
C ALA A 65 -20.47 -3.12 -17.02
N ASP A 66 -20.47 -4.04 -17.99
CA ASP A 66 -21.33 -5.22 -18.09
C ASP A 66 -20.61 -6.53 -17.73
N LEU A 67 -19.41 -6.47 -17.12
CA LEU A 67 -18.68 -7.66 -16.69
C LEU A 67 -19.49 -8.45 -15.64
N ASP A 68 -19.83 -9.68 -15.97
CA ASP A 68 -20.59 -10.60 -15.13
C ASP A 68 -19.82 -11.92 -14.97
N LEU A 69 -19.52 -12.30 -13.73
CA LEU A 69 -18.77 -13.52 -13.39
C LEU A 69 -19.69 -14.73 -13.15
N GLY A 70 -20.95 -14.66 -13.58
CA GLY A 70 -21.87 -15.79 -13.69
C GLY A 70 -22.32 -16.39 -12.36
N GLY A 71 -22.26 -15.61 -11.28
CA GLY A 71 -22.55 -16.08 -9.91
C GLY A 71 -21.47 -16.99 -9.33
N ALA A 72 -20.29 -17.07 -9.94
CA ALA A 72 -19.23 -17.96 -9.47
C ALA A 72 -18.72 -17.58 -8.07
N THR A 73 -18.38 -18.58 -7.26
CA THR A 73 -17.71 -18.39 -5.98
C THR A 73 -16.20 -18.40 -6.17
N TYR A 74 -15.54 -17.33 -5.76
CA TYR A 74 -14.10 -17.18 -5.71
C TYR A 74 -13.63 -17.41 -4.28
N ASN A 75 -12.85 -18.46 -4.11
CA ASN A 75 -12.28 -18.81 -2.82
C ASN A 75 -10.95 -18.08 -2.63
N ILE A 76 -10.86 -17.33 -1.54
CA ILE A 76 -9.73 -16.49 -1.18
C ILE A 76 -9.11 -17.07 0.09
N LEU A 77 -7.94 -17.69 -0.04
CA LEU A 77 -7.14 -18.09 1.12
C LEU A 77 -6.47 -16.83 1.67
N TYR A 78 -6.69 -16.50 2.95
CA TYR A 78 -6.08 -15.32 3.55
C TYR A 78 -5.39 -15.62 4.88
N TRP A 79 -4.37 -14.83 5.22
CA TRP A 79 -3.71 -14.88 6.53
C TRP A 79 -4.64 -14.33 7.64
N SER A 80 -5.22 -15.22 8.44
CA SER A 80 -6.30 -14.85 9.38
C SER A 80 -5.82 -14.15 10.64
N ASP A 81 -4.52 -14.17 10.88
CA ASP A 81 -3.85 -13.56 12.03
C ASP A 81 -3.03 -12.33 11.63
N SER A 82 -3.48 -11.61 10.59
CA SER A 82 -3.02 -10.26 10.30
C SER A 82 -3.31 -9.33 11.48
N GLU A 83 -2.46 -8.33 11.68
CA GLU A 83 -2.58 -7.44 12.84
C GLU A 83 -3.88 -6.63 12.82
N HIS A 84 -4.30 -6.21 11.63
CA HIS A 84 -5.57 -5.54 11.40
C HIS A 84 -6.45 -6.35 10.46
N THR A 85 -7.76 -6.26 10.67
CA THR A 85 -8.78 -6.81 9.78
C THR A 85 -8.63 -6.19 8.38
N GLU A 86 -8.63 -7.02 7.35
CA GLU A 86 -8.33 -6.58 5.97
C GLU A 86 -9.22 -7.28 4.92
N PHE A 87 -9.56 -8.55 5.16
CA PHE A 87 -10.23 -9.39 4.17
C PHE A 87 -11.74 -9.45 4.36
N TYR A 88 -12.20 -9.68 5.59
CA TYR A 88 -13.58 -10.06 5.84
C TYR A 88 -14.08 -9.59 7.20
N VAL A 89 -15.35 -9.16 7.21
CA VAL A 89 -16.15 -8.82 8.39
C VAL A 89 -17.56 -9.37 8.13
N ASP A 90 -18.22 -9.93 9.16
CA ASP A 90 -19.54 -10.55 9.03
C ASP A 90 -20.69 -9.57 8.73
N GLY A 91 -20.50 -8.28 9.00
CA GLY A 91 -21.54 -7.26 8.87
C GLY A 91 -21.08 -5.87 9.29
N ILE A 92 -21.97 -4.90 9.17
CA ILE A 92 -21.78 -3.55 9.71
C ILE A 92 -21.63 -3.62 11.24
N THR A 93 -20.53 -3.08 11.75
CA THR A 93 -20.18 -3.05 13.18
C THR A 93 -20.29 -1.63 13.75
N GLY A 94 -20.27 -0.60 12.90
CA GLY A 94 -20.16 0.80 13.29
C GLY A 94 -18.72 1.30 13.41
N GLU A 95 -17.73 0.41 13.27
CA GLU A 95 -16.32 0.78 13.14
C GLU A 95 -16.02 1.13 11.68
N PRO A 96 -15.49 2.34 11.37
CA PRO A 96 -15.38 2.82 9.99
C PRO A 96 -14.59 1.90 9.05
N VAL A 97 -13.52 1.26 9.54
CA VAL A 97 -12.68 0.36 8.73
C VAL A 97 -13.40 -0.96 8.46
N ASP A 98 -14.03 -1.54 9.47
CA ASP A 98 -14.77 -2.79 9.34
C ASP A 98 -15.98 -2.63 8.41
N ASP A 99 -16.71 -1.52 8.56
CA ASP A 99 -17.83 -1.17 7.70
C ASP A 99 -17.38 -0.97 6.24
N ALA A 100 -16.21 -0.36 6.02
CA ALA A 100 -15.63 -0.20 4.69
C ALA A 100 -15.23 -1.55 4.07
N ILE A 101 -14.66 -2.48 4.85
CA ILE A 101 -14.33 -3.84 4.39
C ILE A 101 -15.59 -4.61 3.99
N PHE A 102 -16.62 -4.56 4.84
CA PHE A 102 -17.91 -5.18 4.54
C PHE A 102 -18.52 -4.61 3.25
N ASN A 103 -18.59 -3.27 3.15
CA ASN A 103 -19.14 -2.57 1.99
C ASN A 103 -18.34 -2.85 0.71
N ARG A 104 -17.00 -2.90 0.77
CA ARG A 104 -16.15 -3.29 -0.36
C ARG A 104 -16.53 -4.66 -0.88
N ASN A 105 -16.64 -5.65 0.01
CA ASN A 105 -16.91 -7.03 -0.38
C ASN A 105 -18.30 -7.17 -1.03
N ILE A 106 -19.36 -6.61 -0.42
CA ILE A 106 -20.72 -6.65 -1.01
C ILE A 106 -20.81 -5.88 -2.33
N THR A 107 -20.05 -4.79 -2.47
CA THR A 107 -20.02 -3.99 -3.70
C THR A 107 -19.40 -4.78 -4.83
N VAL A 108 -18.29 -5.48 -4.58
CA VAL A 108 -17.64 -6.35 -5.57
C VAL A 108 -18.58 -7.50 -5.96
N GLU A 109 -19.16 -8.20 -4.98
CA GLU A 109 -20.10 -9.30 -5.24
C GLU A 109 -21.31 -8.86 -6.09
N SER A 110 -21.87 -7.69 -5.79
CA SER A 110 -23.03 -7.15 -6.50
C SER A 110 -22.67 -6.63 -7.88
N ARG A 111 -21.54 -5.94 -8.02
CA ARG A 111 -21.12 -5.32 -9.29
C ARG A 111 -20.71 -6.37 -10.32
N LEU A 112 -19.99 -7.40 -9.89
CA LEU A 112 -19.41 -8.42 -10.76
C LEU A 112 -20.22 -9.72 -10.79
N SER A 113 -21.40 -9.76 -10.15
CA SER A 113 -22.24 -10.95 -10.07
C SER A 113 -21.46 -12.18 -9.59
N CYS A 114 -20.80 -12.11 -8.44
CA CYS A 114 -19.98 -13.20 -7.90
C CYS A 114 -20.18 -13.41 -6.40
N LYS A 115 -19.51 -14.41 -5.84
CA LYS A 115 -19.39 -14.62 -4.39
C LYS A 115 -17.95 -14.71 -3.95
N LEU A 116 -17.61 -14.02 -2.87
CA LEU A 116 -16.29 -14.06 -2.26
C LEU A 116 -16.36 -14.96 -1.03
N ASN A 117 -15.61 -16.06 -1.05
CA ASN A 117 -15.51 -16.96 0.09
C ASN A 117 -14.12 -16.85 0.72
N PHE A 118 -14.05 -16.25 1.90
CA PHE A 118 -12.81 -16.01 2.61
C PHE A 118 -12.47 -17.19 3.53
N ILE A 119 -11.32 -17.83 3.27
CA ILE A 119 -10.85 -19.01 3.98
C ILE A 119 -9.63 -18.59 4.79
N GLY A 120 -9.82 -18.40 6.11
CA GLY A 120 -8.77 -17.99 7.01
C GLY A 120 -7.79 -19.13 7.31
N GLU A 121 -6.50 -18.84 7.23
CA GLU A 121 -5.41 -19.68 7.73
C GLU A 121 -4.39 -18.81 8.43
N ARG A 122 -3.83 -19.27 9.56
CA ARG A 122 -2.74 -18.53 10.21
C ARG A 122 -1.52 -18.44 9.29
N GLY A 123 -1.04 -17.23 9.04
CA GLY A 123 0.03 -16.91 8.09
C GLY A 123 1.05 -15.89 8.58
N ASP A 124 1.04 -15.57 9.88
CA ASP A 124 2.07 -14.73 10.52
C ASP A 124 3.50 -15.29 10.35
N THR A 125 4.51 -14.55 10.82
CA THR A 125 5.94 -14.94 10.70
C THR A 125 6.23 -16.34 11.25
N ASN A 126 5.49 -16.81 12.26
CA ASN A 126 5.66 -18.14 12.85
C ASN A 126 4.91 -19.24 12.10
N ASN A 127 3.94 -18.87 11.25
CA ASN A 127 3.06 -19.81 10.54
C ASN A 127 3.31 -19.88 9.02
N ILE A 128 4.32 -19.16 8.49
CA ILE A 128 4.70 -19.18 7.06
C ILE A 128 4.77 -20.62 6.50
N ASN A 129 5.46 -21.53 7.18
CA ASN A 129 5.62 -22.91 6.70
C ASN A 129 4.30 -23.68 6.64
N ASN A 130 3.41 -23.47 7.60
CA ASN A 130 2.09 -24.12 7.64
C ASN A 130 1.21 -23.59 6.52
N PHE A 131 1.20 -22.26 6.32
CA PHE A 131 0.46 -21.61 5.25
C PHE A 131 0.94 -22.10 3.88
N VAL A 132 2.25 -22.14 3.64
CA VAL A 132 2.84 -22.67 2.40
C VAL A 132 2.50 -24.15 2.20
N ALA A 133 2.55 -24.96 3.26
CA ALA A 133 2.18 -26.38 3.19
C ALA A 133 0.70 -26.57 2.81
N LYS A 134 -0.20 -25.71 3.31
CA LYS A 134 -1.62 -25.74 2.94
C LYS A 134 -1.82 -25.49 1.44
N VAL A 135 -1.17 -24.47 0.89
CA VAL A 135 -1.22 -24.18 -0.56
C VAL A 135 -0.64 -25.34 -1.36
N GLN A 136 0.53 -25.86 -0.94
CA GLN A 136 1.20 -26.98 -1.60
C GLN A 136 0.32 -28.24 -1.65
N ASN A 137 -0.40 -28.54 -0.58
CA ASN A 137 -1.25 -29.72 -0.50
C ASN A 137 -2.44 -29.66 -1.46
N VAL A 138 -3.06 -28.48 -1.60
CA VAL A 138 -4.14 -28.23 -2.58
C VAL A 138 -3.63 -28.42 -4.01
N ILE A 139 -2.47 -27.87 -4.33
CA ILE A 139 -1.88 -28.03 -5.67
C ILE A 139 -1.53 -29.49 -5.95
N ASN A 140 -0.93 -30.20 -4.98
CA ASN A 140 -0.52 -31.59 -5.14
C ASN A 140 -1.69 -32.56 -5.30
N SER A 141 -2.85 -32.26 -4.72
CA SER A 141 -4.07 -33.05 -4.93
C SER A 141 -4.74 -32.78 -6.28
N GLY A 142 -4.22 -31.82 -7.07
CA GLY A 142 -4.84 -31.35 -8.30
C GLY A 142 -6.09 -30.49 -8.05
N ASP A 143 -6.31 -30.07 -6.81
CA ASP A 143 -7.40 -29.20 -6.42
C ASP A 143 -7.12 -27.76 -6.87
N LYS A 144 -8.17 -27.06 -7.28
CA LYS A 144 -8.16 -25.66 -7.70
C LYS A 144 -9.02 -24.81 -6.76
N SER A 145 -9.04 -25.19 -5.49
CA SER A 145 -9.95 -24.63 -4.51
C SER A 145 -9.63 -23.20 -4.12
N TYR A 146 -8.48 -22.62 -4.46
CA TYR A 146 -8.16 -21.21 -4.21
C TYR A 146 -7.90 -20.46 -5.52
N GLN A 147 -8.58 -19.34 -5.71
CA GLN A 147 -8.37 -18.44 -6.86
C GLN A 147 -7.43 -17.30 -6.50
N ILE A 148 -7.47 -16.84 -5.24
CA ILE A 148 -6.66 -15.72 -4.74
C ILE A 148 -6.03 -16.13 -3.40
N ILE A 149 -4.80 -15.70 -3.18
CA ILE A 149 -4.08 -15.87 -1.92
C ILE A 149 -3.68 -14.49 -1.39
N GLY A 150 -4.29 -14.08 -0.28
CA GLY A 150 -3.91 -12.88 0.48
C GLY A 150 -2.98 -13.25 1.62
N THR A 151 -1.70 -12.90 1.54
CA THR A 151 -0.72 -13.36 2.53
C THR A 151 0.40 -12.35 2.72
N TYR A 152 1.20 -12.54 3.76
CA TYR A 152 2.42 -11.77 3.97
C TYR A 152 3.33 -11.85 2.73
N SER A 153 3.95 -10.72 2.35
CA SER A 153 4.76 -10.63 1.13
C SER A 153 5.87 -11.68 1.06
N ARG A 154 6.54 -12.00 2.19
CA ARG A 154 7.54 -13.08 2.26
C ARG A 154 6.94 -14.46 1.92
N THR A 155 5.71 -14.72 2.35
CA THR A 155 5.00 -15.97 2.04
C THR A 155 4.65 -16.03 0.55
N ALA A 156 4.16 -14.94 -0.04
CA ALA A 156 3.88 -14.85 -1.47
C ALA A 156 5.14 -15.11 -2.33
N ALA A 157 6.27 -14.49 -1.98
CA ALA A 157 7.56 -14.75 -2.63
C ALA A 157 8.00 -16.22 -2.52
N THR A 158 7.77 -16.85 -1.35
CA THR A 158 8.07 -18.27 -1.15
C THR A 158 7.22 -19.18 -2.05
N LEU A 159 5.94 -18.87 -2.22
CA LEU A 159 5.03 -19.59 -3.12
C LEU A 159 5.43 -19.41 -4.59
N ALA A 160 5.83 -18.19 -4.99
CA ALA A 160 6.31 -17.88 -6.33
C ALA A 160 7.55 -18.71 -6.70
N VAL A 161 8.57 -18.76 -5.83
CA VAL A 161 9.79 -19.55 -6.03
C VAL A 161 9.49 -21.05 -6.17
N LYS A 162 8.45 -21.53 -5.49
CA LYS A 162 8.00 -22.93 -5.56
C LYS A 162 7.10 -23.22 -6.77
N GLY A 163 6.84 -22.24 -7.65
CA GLY A 163 6.02 -22.41 -8.85
C GLY A 163 4.54 -22.62 -8.56
N MET A 164 4.05 -22.10 -7.43
CA MET A 164 2.66 -22.29 -6.98
C MET A 164 1.71 -21.14 -7.35
N LEU A 165 2.23 -20.07 -7.96
CA LEU A 165 1.46 -18.89 -8.31
C LEU A 165 1.39 -18.72 -9.82
N GLN A 166 0.31 -18.09 -10.27
CA GLN A 166 0.10 -17.75 -11.68
C GLN A 166 0.84 -16.46 -12.02
N ASN A 167 1.39 -16.38 -13.24
CA ASN A 167 1.91 -15.11 -13.75
C ASN A 167 0.76 -14.12 -13.93
N LEU A 168 0.91 -12.93 -13.34
CA LEU A 168 -0.08 -11.86 -13.35
C LEU A 168 0.03 -10.97 -14.59
N LEU A 169 1.20 -10.95 -15.24
CA LEU A 169 1.39 -10.16 -16.45
C LEU A 169 0.51 -10.70 -17.60
N GLY A 170 -0.23 -9.79 -18.24
CA GLY A 170 -1.08 -10.09 -19.38
C GLY A 170 -2.44 -10.70 -19.03
N LEU A 171 -2.85 -10.67 -17.76
CA LEU A 171 -4.23 -10.99 -17.39
C LEU A 171 -5.18 -9.90 -17.93
N GLU A 172 -6.30 -10.33 -18.49
CA GLU A 172 -7.25 -9.47 -19.23
C GLU A 172 -7.78 -8.30 -18.40
N TYR A 173 -8.07 -8.54 -17.12
CA TYR A 173 -8.76 -7.59 -16.24
C TYR A 173 -7.89 -7.09 -15.09
N LEU A 174 -6.58 -7.36 -15.11
CA LEU A 174 -5.64 -6.84 -14.12
C LEU A 174 -4.79 -5.76 -14.77
N ASP A 175 -5.23 -4.51 -14.60
CA ASP A 175 -4.46 -3.34 -14.98
C ASP A 175 -3.41 -3.03 -13.91
N LEU A 176 -2.14 -3.32 -14.22
CA LEU A 176 -1.00 -3.07 -13.36
C LEU A 176 -0.45 -1.65 -13.50
N GLU A 177 -0.92 -0.87 -14.46
CA GLU A 177 -0.55 0.56 -14.63
C GLU A 177 -1.41 1.48 -13.76
N ALA A 178 -2.46 0.93 -13.13
CA ALA A 178 -3.34 1.68 -12.26
C ALA A 178 -2.62 2.18 -10.98
N PRO A 179 -2.94 3.39 -10.50
CA PRO A 179 -2.13 4.11 -9.51
C PRO A 179 -2.11 3.50 -8.10
N TRP A 180 -3.03 2.58 -7.81
CA TRP A 180 -3.05 1.84 -6.55
C TRP A 180 -2.04 0.70 -6.50
N TRP A 181 -1.36 0.40 -7.62
CA TRP A 181 -0.22 -0.51 -7.67
C TRP A 181 1.10 0.28 -7.69
N PRO A 182 1.98 0.11 -6.69
CA PRO A 182 3.26 0.79 -6.71
C PRO A 182 4.18 0.23 -7.80
N ASP A 183 4.58 1.08 -8.76
CA ASP A 183 5.51 0.73 -9.84
C ASP A 183 6.80 0.08 -9.32
N SER A 184 7.34 0.62 -8.22
CA SER A 184 8.56 0.08 -7.59
C SER A 184 8.42 -1.35 -7.11
N LEU A 185 7.22 -1.76 -6.66
CA LEU A 185 6.97 -3.14 -6.28
C LEU A 185 6.83 -4.02 -7.52
N ILE A 186 6.13 -3.56 -8.55
CA ILE A 186 5.97 -4.29 -9.81
C ILE A 186 7.34 -4.52 -10.46
N ASP A 187 8.17 -3.50 -10.55
CA ASP A 187 9.51 -3.56 -11.15
C ASP A 187 10.42 -4.55 -10.41
N GLU A 188 10.51 -4.43 -9.08
CA GLU A 188 11.40 -5.26 -8.26
C GLU A 188 10.91 -6.70 -8.12
N ALA A 189 9.58 -6.94 -8.17
CA ALA A 189 9.00 -8.28 -8.09
C ALA A 189 8.92 -8.98 -9.45
N THR A 190 9.08 -8.26 -10.56
CA THR A 190 9.10 -8.84 -11.90
C THR A 190 10.45 -9.49 -12.18
N ILE A 191 10.44 -10.80 -12.40
CA ILE A 191 11.64 -11.59 -12.65
C ILE A 191 11.47 -12.38 -13.94
N ASN A 192 12.34 -12.13 -14.92
CA ASN A 192 12.29 -12.75 -16.26
C ASN A 192 10.93 -12.58 -16.93
N ASP A 193 10.43 -11.34 -16.99
CA ASP A 193 9.13 -10.98 -17.57
C ASP A 193 7.95 -11.76 -16.96
N LYS A 194 8.03 -12.03 -15.65
CA LYS A 194 6.97 -12.68 -14.88
C LYS A 194 6.80 -12.02 -13.52
N LEU A 195 5.56 -11.76 -13.17
CA LEU A 195 5.15 -11.19 -11.89
C LEU A 195 4.19 -12.17 -11.22
N PHE A 196 4.45 -12.54 -9.96
CA PHE A 196 3.69 -13.59 -9.28
C PHE A 196 2.91 -13.11 -8.05
N PHE A 197 3.15 -11.88 -7.60
CA PHE A 197 2.40 -11.26 -6.52
C PHE A 197 2.45 -9.75 -6.67
N VAL A 198 1.45 -9.08 -6.11
CA VAL A 198 1.36 -7.61 -6.05
C VAL A 198 0.84 -7.20 -4.68
N SER A 199 1.08 -5.94 -4.34
CA SER A 199 0.53 -5.26 -3.17
C SER A 199 0.35 -3.78 -3.51
N GLY A 200 -0.28 -3.01 -2.63
CA GLY A 200 -0.71 -1.64 -2.91
C GLY A 200 -1.83 -1.24 -1.97
N ASP A 201 -2.72 -0.36 -2.42
CA ASP A 201 -3.86 0.11 -1.61
C ASP A 201 -4.83 -1.03 -1.22
N ILE A 202 -4.73 -2.18 -1.89
CA ILE A 202 -5.44 -3.41 -1.51
C ILE A 202 -5.03 -3.93 -0.12
N SER A 203 -3.85 -3.56 0.38
CA SER A 203 -3.35 -3.97 1.70
C SER A 203 -3.32 -2.82 2.69
N THR A 204 -4.33 -2.76 3.56
CA THR A 204 -4.39 -1.79 4.67
C THR A 204 -3.31 -2.08 5.71
N ASN A 205 -2.92 -3.34 5.90
CA ASN A 205 -1.82 -3.69 6.80
C ASN A 205 -0.49 -3.14 6.28
N MET A 206 -0.23 -3.18 4.96
CA MET A 206 0.99 -2.58 4.41
C MET A 206 1.06 -1.09 4.76
N LEU A 207 -0.01 -0.33 4.49
CA LEU A 207 -0.08 1.09 4.80
C LEU A 207 0.07 1.38 6.30
N HIS A 208 -0.57 0.58 7.15
CA HIS A 208 -0.48 0.74 8.60
C HIS A 208 0.94 0.47 9.12
N MET A 209 1.66 -0.50 8.55
CA MET A 209 3.01 -0.85 9.00
C MET A 209 4.11 0.09 8.46
N MET A 210 3.77 1.09 7.64
CA MET A 210 4.71 2.09 7.12
C MET A 210 5.07 3.20 8.13
N TYR A 211 5.08 2.90 9.43
CA TYR A 211 5.56 3.85 10.43
C TYR A 211 7.02 4.24 10.15
N ALA A 212 7.25 5.54 9.97
CA ALA A 212 8.56 6.18 9.88
C ALA A 212 9.20 6.37 11.27
#